data_AF-A0A9E3UM94-F1
#
_entry.id   AF-A0A9E3UM94-F1
#
_cell.length_a   1.000
_cell.length_b   1.000
_cell.length_c   1.000
_cell.angle_alpha   90.00
_cell.angle_beta   90.00
_cell.angle_gamma   90.00
#
_symmetry.space_group_name_H-M   'P 1'
#
loop_
_entity.id
_entity.type
_entity.pdbx_description
1 polymer ?
#
loop_
_entity_poly.entity_id
_entity_poly.type
_entity_poly.pdbx_seq_one_letter_code
_entity_poly.pdbx_strand_id
1 'polypeptide(L)'
;MASQIGPVVPEPKRRRHNEGNPRRSAALSAEEGAGMGPVLFVMAILGCGESDARCRELRVGETRYHSEQACLAAAEAALLANSDLPYPNIVADCRREGAQGRPLRGSDLLRPEPGRLPDRASRYAGGTPLRSSR
;
A
#
# COMPACT_ATOMS: atom_id res chain seq x y z
N MET A 1 -35.57 33.11 36.69
CA MET A 1 -36.40 33.34 35.48
C MET A 1 -35.72 34.41 34.65
N ALA A 2 -34.97 34.04 33.62
CA ALA A 2 -34.37 34.97 32.66
C ALA A 2 -34.28 34.26 31.31
N SER A 3 -35.08 34.74 30.36
CA SER A 3 -35.13 34.36 28.95
C SER A 3 -33.79 34.58 28.27
N GLN A 4 -33.37 33.62 27.45
CA GLN A 4 -32.37 33.85 26.41
C GLN A 4 -32.90 33.27 25.09
N ILE A 5 -33.62 34.12 24.36
CA ILE A 5 -33.97 33.96 22.95
C ILE A 5 -32.74 34.44 22.18
N GLY A 6 -32.02 33.51 21.54
CA GLY A 6 -30.91 33.85 20.66
C GLY A 6 -31.40 34.42 19.32
N PRO A 7 -30.66 35.35 18.69
CA PRO A 7 -31.07 35.99 17.45
C PRO A 7 -30.96 35.04 16.24
N VAL A 8 -32.06 34.96 15.48
CA VAL A 8 -32.12 34.39 14.14
C VAL A 8 -31.25 35.21 13.18
N VAL A 9 -30.27 34.57 12.55
CA VAL A 9 -29.41 35.22 11.55
C VAL A 9 -29.94 34.87 10.16
N PRO A 10 -30.24 35.85 9.29
CA PRO A 10 -30.76 35.58 7.95
C PRO A 10 -29.67 35.13 6.96
N GLU A 11 -30.04 34.19 6.09
CA GLU A 11 -29.26 33.61 5.00
C GLU A 11 -28.55 34.65 4.10
N PRO A 12 -27.28 34.44 3.72
CA PRO A 12 -26.63 35.21 2.66
C PRO A 12 -27.07 34.72 1.27
N LYS A 13 -27.62 35.66 0.50
CA LYS A 13 -28.15 35.52 -0.86
C LYS A 13 -27.19 34.84 -1.84
N ARG A 14 -27.69 33.77 -2.48
CA ARG A 14 -27.19 33.14 -3.72
C ARG A 14 -26.90 34.20 -4.79
N ARG A 15 -25.62 34.53 -5.04
CA ARG A 15 -25.19 35.23 -6.27
C ARG A 15 -24.93 34.18 -7.36
N ARG A 16 -25.83 34.11 -8.34
CA ARG A 16 -25.59 33.47 -9.64
C ARG A 16 -24.57 34.30 -10.41
N HIS A 17 -23.42 33.73 -10.77
CA HIS A 17 -22.60 34.26 -11.86
C HIS A 17 -21.94 33.13 -12.66
N ASN A 18 -22.32 33.13 -13.95
CA ASN A 18 -21.58 32.75 -15.15
C ASN A 18 -21.27 31.26 -15.40
N GLU A 19 -22.16 30.61 -16.17
CA GLU A 19 -21.93 29.33 -16.84
C GLU A 19 -20.88 29.47 -17.95
N GLY A 20 -19.61 29.36 -17.56
CA GLY A 20 -18.51 29.07 -18.48
C GLY A 20 -18.48 27.57 -18.82
N ASN A 21 -18.99 27.22 -20.00
CA ASN A 21 -18.69 26.01 -20.79
C ASN A 21 -18.52 24.66 -20.04
N PRO A 22 -19.60 23.86 -19.85
CA PRO A 22 -19.52 22.56 -19.17
C PRO A 22 -18.92 21.41 -20.01
N ARG A 23 -18.49 21.62 -21.26
CA ARG A 23 -18.06 20.50 -22.14
C ARG A 23 -16.56 20.24 -22.21
N ARG A 24 -15.72 21.07 -21.56
CA ARG A 24 -14.26 20.86 -21.54
C ARG A 24 -13.69 20.43 -20.19
N SER A 25 -14.51 20.39 -19.13
CA SER A 25 -14.07 20.10 -17.76
C SER A 25 -14.29 18.64 -17.33
N ALA A 26 -14.88 17.79 -18.16
CA ALA A 26 -15.24 16.41 -17.79
C ALA A 26 -14.11 15.38 -17.95
N ALA A 27 -12.92 15.77 -18.42
CA ALA A 27 -11.80 14.83 -18.64
C ALA A 27 -10.60 15.02 -17.70
N LEU A 28 -10.65 15.98 -16.75
CA LEU A 28 -9.56 16.23 -15.80
C LEU A 28 -10.01 16.26 -14.32
N SER A 29 -11.21 15.79 -13.99
CA SER A 29 -11.75 15.85 -12.62
C SER A 29 -12.11 14.48 -12.00
N ALA A 30 -11.56 13.38 -12.53
CA ALA A 30 -11.66 12.06 -11.90
C ALA A 30 -10.42 11.69 -11.04
N GLU A 31 -9.47 12.62 -10.89
CA GLU A 31 -8.22 12.40 -10.14
C GLU A 31 -8.18 13.19 -8.82
N GLU A 32 -9.29 13.79 -8.38
CA GLU A 32 -9.34 14.54 -7.11
C GLU A 32 -10.66 14.29 -6.39
N GLY A 33 -10.66 13.17 -5.66
CA GLY A 33 -11.80 12.71 -4.88
C GLY A 33 -11.46 11.54 -3.96
N ALA A 34 -10.21 11.39 -3.55
CA ALA A 34 -9.94 10.65 -2.31
C ALA A 34 -10.46 11.52 -1.18
N GLY A 35 -11.69 11.27 -0.72
CA GLY A 35 -12.20 11.92 0.48
C GLY A 35 -11.17 11.83 1.60
N MET A 36 -11.04 12.90 2.39
CA MET A 36 -10.28 12.90 3.65
C MET A 36 -10.99 12.00 4.70
N GLY A 37 -11.20 10.73 4.36
CA GLY A 37 -11.47 9.67 5.32
C GLY A 37 -10.15 9.15 5.86
N PRO A 38 -10.09 8.69 7.12
CA PRO A 38 -8.90 8.06 7.65
C PRO A 38 -8.53 6.85 6.77
N VAL A 39 -7.29 6.81 6.30
CA VAL A 39 -6.79 5.68 5.52
C VAL A 39 -6.65 4.51 6.47
N LEU A 40 -7.53 3.52 6.34
CA LEU A 40 -7.42 2.26 7.05
C LEU A 40 -6.60 1.27 6.24
N PHE A 41 -5.87 0.43 6.94
CA PHE A 41 -5.09 -0.68 6.40
C PHE A 41 -5.64 -1.98 6.95
N VAL A 42 -5.71 -2.99 6.10
CA VAL A 42 -6.12 -4.35 6.46
C VAL A 42 -5.00 -5.31 6.11
N MET A 43 -4.93 -6.40 6.86
CA MET A 43 -3.94 -7.44 6.64
C MET A 43 -4.60 -8.61 5.91
N ALA A 44 -4.04 -9.04 4.79
CA ALA A 44 -4.44 -10.27 4.11
C ALA A 44 -3.37 -11.34 4.32
N ILE A 45 -3.79 -12.54 4.71
CA ILE A 45 -2.92 -13.72 4.78
C ILE A 45 -3.05 -14.47 3.46
N LEU A 46 -1.92 -14.57 2.76
CA LEU A 46 -1.82 -15.26 1.48
C LEU A 46 -1.02 -16.55 1.66
N GLY A 47 -1.48 -17.61 1.00
CA GLY A 47 -0.77 -18.88 0.88
C GLY A 47 -0.10 -19.00 -0.47
N CYS A 48 1.19 -19.27 -0.47
CA CYS A 48 1.99 -19.45 -1.67
C CYS A 48 2.49 -20.89 -1.74
N GLY A 49 2.26 -21.54 -2.87
CA GLY A 49 2.82 -22.87 -3.15
C GLY A 49 4.28 -22.81 -3.57
N GLU A 50 4.89 -23.96 -3.81
CA GLU A 50 6.29 -24.09 -4.24
C GLU A 50 6.52 -23.73 -5.72
N SER A 51 5.45 -23.56 -6.50
CA SER A 51 5.50 -23.15 -7.90
C SER A 51 5.50 -21.62 -8.04
N ASP A 52 5.82 -21.11 -9.25
CA ASP A 52 5.65 -19.68 -9.63
C ASP A 52 4.18 -19.21 -9.67
N ALA A 53 3.26 -20.02 -9.13
CA ALA A 53 1.85 -19.69 -9.06
C ALA A 53 1.61 -18.43 -8.21
N ARG A 54 0.54 -17.71 -8.55
CA ARG A 54 0.06 -16.58 -7.74
C ARG A 54 -0.30 -17.06 -6.35
N CYS A 55 0.14 -16.31 -5.35
CA CYS A 55 -0.28 -16.52 -3.97
C CYS A 55 -1.80 -16.35 -3.88
N ARG A 56 -2.43 -17.27 -3.16
CA ARG A 56 -3.89 -17.27 -2.99
C ARG A 56 -4.24 -16.59 -1.68
N GLU A 57 -5.23 -15.72 -1.71
CA GLU A 57 -5.81 -15.18 -0.48
C GLU A 57 -6.53 -16.29 0.28
N LEU A 58 -6.08 -16.53 1.50
CA LEU A 58 -6.67 -17.52 2.40
C LEU A 58 -7.60 -16.87 3.39
N ARG A 59 -7.16 -15.74 3.95
CA ARG A 59 -7.92 -14.96 4.93
C ARG A 59 -7.61 -13.48 4.81
N VAL A 60 -8.60 -12.65 5.12
CA VAL A 60 -8.43 -11.22 5.34
C VAL A 60 -8.75 -10.95 6.80
N GLY A 61 -7.81 -10.33 7.50
CA GLY A 61 -7.96 -9.93 8.89
C GLY A 61 -9.06 -8.89 9.03
N GLU A 62 -9.89 -9.06 10.05
CA GLU A 62 -10.97 -8.12 10.37
C GLU A 62 -10.45 -6.85 11.04
N THR A 63 -9.24 -6.91 11.61
CA THR A 63 -8.57 -5.80 12.26
C THR A 63 -8.15 -4.75 11.23
N ARG A 64 -8.57 -3.50 11.47
CA ARG A 64 -8.16 -2.34 10.68
C ARG A 64 -7.11 -1.54 11.45
N TYR A 65 -6.06 -1.14 10.75
CA TYR A 65 -4.97 -0.34 11.28
C TYR A 65 -5.02 1.08 10.71
N HIS A 66 -4.66 2.08 11.51
CA HIS A 66 -4.61 3.47 11.06
C HIS A 66 -3.30 3.82 10.31
N SER A 67 -2.33 2.91 10.30
CA SER A 67 -1.07 3.08 9.58
C SER A 67 -0.56 1.75 9.04
N GLU A 68 0.21 1.82 7.97
CA GLU A 68 0.90 0.66 7.39
C GLU A 68 1.89 0.04 8.39
N GLN A 69 2.64 0.87 9.11
CA GLN A 69 3.60 0.43 10.13
C GLN A 69 2.93 -0.37 11.25
N ALA A 70 1.73 0.03 11.69
CA ALA A 70 0.97 -0.72 12.69
C ALA A 70 0.49 -2.08 12.15
N CYS A 71 0.09 -2.14 10.88
CA CYS A 71 -0.23 -3.40 10.22
C CYS A 71 1.00 -4.31 10.15
N LEU A 72 2.14 -3.80 9.70
CA LEU A 72 3.39 -4.57 9.59
C LEU A 72 3.89 -5.07 10.95
N ALA A 73 3.79 -4.26 11.99
CA ALA A 73 4.16 -4.67 13.35
C ALA A 73 3.30 -5.82 13.88
N ALA A 74 2.03 -5.90 13.46
CA ALA A 74 1.12 -6.99 13.82
C ALA A 74 1.24 -8.22 12.90
N ALA A 75 1.95 -8.10 11.78
CA ALA A 75 2.01 -9.14 10.74
C ALA A 75 2.62 -10.44 11.25
N GLU A 76 3.70 -10.36 12.03
CA GLU A 76 4.39 -11.53 12.57
C GLU A 76 3.47 -12.35 13.49
N ALA A 77 2.78 -11.68 14.42
CA ALA A 77 1.82 -12.33 15.31
C ALA A 77 0.66 -12.98 14.54
N ALA A 78 0.18 -12.33 13.47
CA ALA A 78 -0.86 -12.90 12.62
C ALA A 78 -0.38 -14.12 11.81
N LEU A 79 0.86 -14.12 11.34
CA LEU A 79 1.47 -15.26 10.65
C LEU A 79 1.64 -16.46 11.58
N LEU A 80 2.15 -16.23 12.80
CA LEU A 80 2.27 -17.26 13.83
C LEU A 80 0.91 -17.90 14.14
N ALA A 81 -0.13 -17.08 14.29
CA ALA A 81 -1.49 -17.54 14.55
C ALA A 81 -2.15 -18.29 13.38
N ASN A 82 -1.59 -18.23 12.17
CA ASN A 82 -2.08 -18.91 10.97
C ASN A 82 -1.06 -19.91 10.42
N SER A 83 -0.07 -20.31 11.22
CA SER A 83 0.98 -21.26 10.83
C SER A 83 0.45 -22.68 10.59
N ASP A 84 -0.72 -23.02 11.11
CA ASP A 84 -1.40 -24.31 10.88
C ASP A 84 -2.09 -24.44 9.51
N LEU A 85 -1.98 -23.42 8.64
CA LEU A 85 -2.56 -23.48 7.30
C LEU A 85 -1.79 -24.50 6.42
N PRO A 86 -2.49 -25.23 5.52
CA PRO A 86 -1.87 -26.26 4.68
C PRO A 86 -1.13 -25.65 3.47
N TYR A 87 -0.23 -24.71 3.73
CA TYR A 87 0.59 -24.04 2.73
C TYR A 87 2.05 -24.03 3.18
N PRO A 88 3.01 -24.33 2.28
CA PRO A 88 4.43 -24.37 2.65
C PRO A 88 4.98 -22.98 2.98
N ASN A 89 4.42 -21.93 2.38
CA ASN A 89 4.77 -20.55 2.65
C ASN A 89 3.49 -19.73 2.83
N ILE A 90 3.44 -18.95 3.91
CA ILE A 90 2.38 -17.99 4.19
C ILE A 90 2.97 -16.60 4.36
N VAL A 91 2.26 -15.58 3.89
CA VAL A 91 2.71 -14.18 3.97
C VAL A 91 1.58 -13.24 4.32
N ALA A 92 1.93 -12.15 4.98
CA ALA A 92 1.02 -11.08 5.32
C ALA A 92 1.19 -9.94 4.31
N ASP A 93 0.11 -9.59 3.61
CA ASP A 93 0.02 -8.43 2.72
C ASP A 93 -0.75 -7.32 3.43
N CYS A 94 -0.03 -6.27 3.85
CA CYS A 94 -0.64 -5.07 4.41
C CYS A 94 -1.04 -4.15 3.26
N ARG A 95 -2.36 -3.95 3.10
CA ARG A 95 -2.91 -3.13 2.01
C ARG A 95 -3.90 -2.12 2.55
N ARG A 96 -4.07 -1.02 1.82
CA ARG A 96 -5.13 -0.04 2.12
C ARG A 96 -6.48 -0.72 1.99
N GLU A 97 -7.41 -0.37 2.86
CA GLU A 97 -8.78 -0.86 2.79
C GLU A 97 -9.38 -0.47 1.43
N GLY A 98 -10.00 -1.44 0.75
CA GLY A 98 -10.49 -1.27 -0.62
C GLY A 98 -9.43 -1.30 -1.74
N ALA A 99 -8.13 -1.40 -1.42
CA ALA A 99 -7.11 -1.60 -2.45
C ALA A 99 -7.06 -3.07 -2.90
N GLN A 100 -6.80 -3.26 -4.20
CA GLN A 100 -6.54 -4.58 -4.76
C GLN A 100 -5.24 -5.13 -4.18
N GLY A 101 -5.24 -6.38 -3.72
CA GLY A 101 -4.07 -7.05 -3.17
C GLY A 101 -2.90 -7.07 -4.15
N ARG A 102 -1.67 -6.97 -3.64
CA ARG A 102 -0.50 -6.99 -4.50
C ARG A 102 -0.37 -8.38 -5.13
N PRO A 103 -0.13 -8.50 -6.45
CA PRO A 103 -0.05 -9.81 -7.08
C PRO A 103 1.30 -10.44 -6.74
N LEU A 104 1.35 -11.15 -5.61
CA LEU A 104 2.52 -11.88 -5.11
C LEU A 104 2.60 -13.27 -5.77
N ARG A 105 3.84 -13.74 -6.04
CA ARG A 105 4.11 -15.11 -6.50
C ARG A 105 5.00 -15.83 -5.50
N GLY A 106 4.93 -17.17 -5.48
CA GLY A 106 5.80 -17.97 -4.60
C GLY A 106 7.30 -17.75 -4.83
N SER A 107 7.69 -17.50 -6.09
CA SER A 107 9.09 -17.20 -6.46
C SER A 107 9.62 -15.87 -5.91
N ASP A 108 8.74 -14.92 -5.58
CA ASP A 108 9.12 -13.64 -4.95
C ASP A 108 9.47 -13.81 -3.47
N LEU A 109 8.95 -14.86 -2.80
CA LEU A 109 9.15 -15.09 -1.37
C LEU A 109 10.41 -15.89 -1.04
N LEU A 110 10.77 -16.84 -1.91
CA LEU A 110 12.01 -17.60 -1.77
C LEU A 110 13.24 -16.82 -2.21
N ARG A 111 13.07 -15.66 -2.82
CA ARG A 111 14.18 -14.73 -3.03
C ARG A 111 14.35 -13.92 -1.76
N PRO A 112 15.43 -14.12 -0.96
CA PRO A 112 15.84 -13.07 -0.04
C PRO A 112 15.94 -11.77 -0.84
N GLU A 113 15.53 -10.64 -0.23
CA GLU A 113 15.66 -9.33 -0.86
C GLU A 113 17.01 -9.30 -1.58
N PRO A 114 17.10 -8.85 -2.85
CA PRO A 114 18.36 -8.47 -3.42
C PRO A 114 18.84 -7.24 -2.64
N GLY A 115 19.30 -7.46 -1.42
CA GLY A 115 20.09 -6.55 -0.64
C GLY A 115 21.24 -6.21 -1.54
N ARG A 116 21.11 -5.04 -2.18
CA ARG A 116 22.12 -4.30 -2.91
C ARG A 116 23.39 -5.12 -3.09
N LEU A 117 23.44 -5.95 -4.12
CA LEU A 117 24.69 -6.58 -4.52
C LEU A 117 25.68 -5.42 -4.70
N PRO A 118 26.80 -5.37 -3.94
CA PRO A 118 27.78 -4.32 -4.14
C PRO A 118 28.20 -4.38 -5.61
N ASP A 119 28.15 -3.21 -6.24
CA ASP A 119 28.36 -3.01 -7.66
C ASP A 119 29.54 -3.87 -8.14
N ARG A 120 29.25 -4.80 -9.06
CA ARG A 120 30.22 -5.78 -9.55
C ARG A 120 31.42 -5.10 -10.21
N ALA A 121 31.32 -3.83 -10.60
CA ALA A 121 32.45 -3.07 -11.15
C ALA A 121 33.52 -2.77 -10.08
N SER A 122 33.17 -2.74 -8.79
CA SER A 122 34.14 -2.47 -7.73
C SER A 122 35.08 -3.66 -7.45
N ARG A 123 34.75 -4.88 -7.92
CA ARG A 123 35.61 -6.07 -7.74
C ARG A 123 36.79 -6.15 -8.72
N TYR A 124 36.83 -5.30 -9.73
CA TYR A 124 37.90 -5.31 -10.75
C TYR A 124 38.79 -4.06 -10.73
N ALA A 125 38.51 -3.09 -9.85
CA ALA A 125 39.24 -1.82 -9.75
C ALA A 125 40.56 -1.90 -8.95
N GLY A 126 41.21 -3.07 -8.90
CA GLY A 126 42.48 -3.27 -8.16
C GLY A 126 43.56 -4.03 -8.94
N GLY A 127 43.31 -4.46 -10.17
CA GLY A 127 44.29 -5.15 -11.00
C GLY A 127 45.04 -4.17 -11.89
N THR A 128 46.11 -3.54 -11.38
CA THR A 128 47.06 -2.82 -12.25
C THR A 128 47.65 -3.83 -13.23
N PRO A 129 47.47 -3.70 -14.55
CA PRO A 129 48.19 -4.55 -15.48
C PRO A 129 49.67 -4.19 -15.40
N LEU A 130 50.49 -5.10 -14.87
CA LEU A 130 51.95 -5.05 -15.04
C LEU A 130 52.23 -5.11 -16.54
N ARG A 131 52.49 -3.93 -17.13
CA ARG A 131 52.91 -3.75 -18.52
C ARG A 131 54.26 -4.44 -18.72
N SER A 132 54.21 -5.70 -19.16
CA SER A 132 55.38 -6.46 -19.59
C SER A 132 55.75 -6.07 -21.03
N SER A 133 56.98 -5.57 -21.16
CA SER A 133 57.88 -5.67 -22.33
C SER A 133 57.55 -4.93 -23.62
N ARG A 134 58.35 -3.89 -23.92
CA ARG A 134 59.48 -3.98 -24.86
C ARG A 134 60.44 -2.82 -24.67
#